data_AF-A0A3S0JWR4-F1
#
_entry.id   AF-A0A3S0JWR4-F1
#
_cell.length_a   1.000
_cell.length_b   1.000
_cell.length_c   1.000
_cell.angle_alpha   90.00
_cell.angle_beta   90.00
_cell.angle_gamma   90.00
#
_symmetry.space_group_name_H-M   'P 1'
#
loop_
_entity.id
_entity.type
_entity.pdbx_description
1 polymer ?
#
loop_
_entity_poly.entity_id
_entity_poly.type
_entity_poly.pdbx_seq_one_letter_code
_entity_poly.pdbx_strand_id
1 'polypeptide(L)'
;MAVAACPTVRSVVVVDRCHADVPMADGRDHWWHNLMAEQSDRCPPVSVDAEQLLFLLYTSGTTARPKGIMHTSGGYLTQVAWTHKVTFDLHADTDVYWCA
;
A
#
# COMPACT_ATOMS: atom_id res chain seq x y z
N MET A 1 -7.43 -4.77 -21.19
CA MET A 1 -7.12 -4.21 -19.85
C MET A 1 -6.02 -5.03 -19.20
N ALA A 2 -5.07 -4.39 -18.50
CA ALA A 2 -3.89 -5.06 -17.93
C ALA A 2 -4.21 -6.31 -17.10
N VAL A 3 -5.29 -6.30 -16.32
CA VAL A 3 -5.73 -7.43 -15.48
C VAL A 3 -6.12 -8.68 -16.29
N ALA A 4 -6.61 -8.51 -17.53
CA ALA A 4 -7.01 -9.65 -18.37
C ALA A 4 -5.83 -10.56 -18.76
N ALA A 5 -4.60 -10.04 -18.73
CA ALA A 5 -3.37 -10.81 -18.96
C ALA A 5 -2.79 -11.42 -17.67
N CYS A 6 -3.45 -11.23 -16.51
CA CYS A 6 -2.97 -11.65 -15.19
C CYS A 6 -3.97 -12.64 -14.55
N PRO A 7 -3.94 -13.93 -14.93
CA PRO A 7 -4.95 -14.92 -14.49
C PRO A 7 -4.92 -15.22 -12.98
N THR A 8 -3.85 -14.81 -12.28
CA THR A 8 -3.74 -14.96 -10.83
C THR A 8 -4.50 -13.89 -10.05
N VAL A 9 -4.90 -12.79 -10.69
CA VAL A 9 -5.70 -11.73 -10.05
C VAL A 9 -7.18 -12.13 -10.09
N ARG A 10 -7.74 -12.41 -8.90
CA ARG A 10 -9.12 -12.89 -8.75
C ARG A 10 -10.09 -11.82 -8.24
N SER A 11 -9.57 -10.81 -7.53
CA SER A 11 -10.35 -9.73 -6.95
C SER A 11 -9.64 -8.41 -7.15
N VAL A 12 -10.39 -7.37 -7.51
CA VAL A 12 -9.92 -6.00 -7.73
C VAL A 12 -10.79 -5.08 -6.89
N VAL A 13 -10.18 -4.33 -5.98
CA VAL A 13 -10.91 -3.33 -5.20
C VAL A 13 -10.80 -1.97 -5.90
N VAL A 14 -11.94 -1.40 -6.26
CA VAL A 14 -12.05 -0.16 -7.04
C VAL A 14 -12.54 0.97 -6.15
N VAL A 15 -11.79 2.07 -6.13
CA VAL A 15 -12.18 3.29 -5.42
C VAL A 15 -12.84 4.23 -6.41
N ASP A 16 -14.09 4.62 -6.14
CA ASP A 16 -14.78 5.64 -6.93
C ASP A 16 -14.28 7.03 -6.54
N ARG A 17 -13.15 7.44 -7.13
CA ARG A 17 -12.53 8.74 -6.85
C ARG A 17 -13.10 9.88 -7.70
N CYS A 18 -13.55 9.56 -8.91
CA CYS A 18 -13.88 10.54 -9.95
C CYS A 18 -15.36 10.56 -10.32
N HIS A 19 -16.19 9.66 -9.75
CA HIS A 19 -17.61 9.52 -10.08
C HIS A 19 -17.85 9.32 -11.57
N ALA A 20 -16.96 8.54 -12.20
CA ALA A 20 -17.00 8.26 -13.63
C ALA A 20 -17.66 6.89 -13.87
N ASP A 21 -18.36 6.77 -14.99
CA ASP A 21 -18.84 5.48 -15.47
C ASP A 21 -17.65 4.64 -15.96
N VAL A 22 -17.41 3.50 -15.31
CA VAL A 22 -16.27 2.63 -15.57
C VAL A 22 -16.74 1.18 -15.73
N PRO A 23 -16.16 0.43 -16.68
CA PRO A 23 -16.52 -0.97 -16.86
C PRO A 23 -16.07 -1.79 -15.63
N MET A 24 -17.01 -2.51 -15.03
CA MET A 24 -16.80 -3.42 -13.91
C MET A 24 -17.11 -4.85 -14.33
N ALA A 25 -16.24 -5.80 -14.01
CA ALA A 25 -16.46 -7.22 -14.25
C ALA A 25 -17.08 -7.89 -13.02
N ASP A 26 -18.27 -8.47 -13.19
CA ASP A 26 -18.97 -9.19 -12.12
C ASP A 26 -18.13 -10.33 -11.54
N GLY A 27 -18.20 -10.51 -10.23
CA GLY A 27 -17.41 -11.49 -9.47
C GLY A 27 -15.91 -11.18 -9.30
N ARG A 28 -15.34 -10.22 -10.04
CA ARG A 28 -13.91 -9.81 -9.91
C ARG A 28 -13.75 -8.42 -9.30
N ASP A 29 -14.52 -7.45 -9.77
CA ASP A 29 -14.33 -6.05 -9.39
C ASP A 29 -15.33 -5.65 -8.29
N HIS A 30 -14.82 -5.08 -7.20
CA HIS A 30 -15.60 -4.75 -6.02
C HIS A 30 -15.44 -3.27 -5.67
N TRP A 31 -16.55 -2.57 -5.45
CA TRP A 31 -16.51 -1.19 -4.98
C TRP A 31 -16.02 -1.11 -3.55
N TRP A 32 -14.98 -0.30 -3.32
CA TRP A 32 -14.40 -0.04 -2.00
C TRP A 32 -15.46 0.42 -0.99
N HIS A 33 -16.31 1.38 -1.37
CA HIS A 33 -17.31 1.96 -0.47
C HIS A 33 -18.37 0.95 -0.03
N ASN A 34 -18.73 -0.02 -0.88
CA ASN A 34 -19.64 -1.11 -0.51
C ASN A 34 -18.96 -2.06 0.47
N LEU A 35 -17.72 -2.47 0.20
CA LEU A 35 -16.96 -3.35 1.12
C LEU A 35 -16.82 -2.71 2.50
N MET A 36 -16.40 -1.44 2.56
CA MET A 36 -16.19 -0.74 3.82
C MET A 36 -17.47 -0.47 4.61
N ALA A 37 -18.62 -0.33 3.93
CA ALA A 37 -19.91 -0.17 4.61
C ALA A 37 -20.30 -1.42 5.44
N GLU A 38 -19.75 -2.59 5.11
CA GLU A 38 -20.02 -3.86 5.79
C GLU A 38 -18.91 -4.29 6.75
N GLN A 39 -17.74 -3.65 6.71
CA GLN A 39 -16.61 -4.01 7.57
C GLN A 39 -16.64 -3.32 8.95
N SER A 40 -16.09 -4.00 9.94
CA SER A 40 -15.84 -3.46 11.28
C SER A 40 -14.78 -2.35 11.25
N ASP A 41 -14.98 -1.31 12.06
CA ASP A 41 -13.98 -0.27 12.34
C ASP A 41 -12.82 -0.77 13.23
N ARG A 42 -12.95 -2.00 13.76
CA ARG A 42 -11.93 -2.69 14.55
C ARG A 42 -11.38 -3.89 13.77
N CYS A 43 -10.06 -3.88 13.59
CA CYS A 43 -9.29 -5.00 13.06
C CYS A 43 -8.02 -5.15 13.92
N PRO A 44 -7.87 -6.23 14.72
CA PRO A 44 -6.68 -6.41 15.55
C PRO A 44 -5.44 -6.60 14.66
N PRO A 45 -4.28 -6.00 15.00
CA PRO A 45 -3.07 -6.16 14.22
C PRO A 45 -2.52 -7.59 14.35
N VAL A 46 -1.96 -8.10 13.27
CA VAL A 46 -1.22 -9.36 13.28
C VAL A 46 0.21 -9.08 13.73
N SER A 47 0.66 -9.75 14.80
CA SER A 47 2.06 -9.72 15.21
C SER A 47 2.92 -10.52 14.24
N VAL A 48 4.06 -9.96 13.86
CA VAL A 48 4.95 -10.52 12.83
C VAL A 48 6.40 -10.48 13.29
N ASP A 49 7.24 -11.33 12.71
CA ASP A 49 8.69 -11.28 12.92
C ASP A 49 9.29 -10.01 12.30
N ALA A 50 10.42 -9.54 12.84
CA ALA A 50 11.12 -8.36 12.33
C ALA A 50 11.51 -8.51 10.84
N GLU A 51 11.85 -9.73 10.41
CA GLU A 51 12.25 -10.03 9.03
C GLU A 51 11.06 -10.37 8.11
N GLN A 52 9.82 -10.27 8.59
CA GLN A 52 8.66 -10.47 7.74
C GLN A 52 8.59 -9.37 6.67
N LEU A 53 8.36 -9.79 5.41
CA LEU A 53 8.15 -8.89 4.26
C LEU A 53 7.05 -7.87 4.56
N LEU A 54 7.39 -6.58 4.50
CA LEU A 54 6.45 -5.49 4.68
C LEU A 54 5.84 -5.06 3.33
N PHE A 55 6.69 -4.79 2.34
CA PHE A 55 6.25 -4.45 0.98
C PHE A 55 7.31 -4.77 -0.07
N LEU A 56 6.84 -4.85 -1.33
CA LEU A 56 7.67 -4.86 -2.53
C LEU A 56 7.52 -3.53 -3.27
N LEU A 57 8.64 -2.87 -3.55
CA LEU A 57 8.68 -1.63 -4.34
C LEU A 57 9.40 -1.89 -5.66
N TYR A 58 8.64 -1.86 -6.76
CA TYR A 58 9.20 -2.01 -8.10
C TYR A 58 9.80 -0.68 -8.57
N THR A 59 11.06 -0.72 -9.01
CA THR A 59 11.76 0.45 -9.57
C THR A 59 12.11 0.22 -11.03
N SER A 60 12.09 1.30 -11.83
CA SER A 60 12.53 1.29 -13.22
C SER A 60 14.05 1.16 -13.28
N GLY A 61 14.55 -0.07 -13.25
CA GLY A 61 15.98 -0.33 -13.46
C GLY A 61 16.41 -0.02 -14.89
N THR A 62 17.72 0.17 -15.11
CA THR A 62 18.30 0.42 -16.44
C THR A 62 18.13 -0.74 -17.42
N THR A 63 17.80 -1.94 -16.93
CA THR A 63 17.78 -3.20 -17.70
C THR A 63 16.41 -3.58 -18.27
N ALA A 64 15.52 -2.61 -18.52
CA ALA A 64 14.14 -2.76 -19.06
C ALA A 64 13.15 -3.62 -18.23
N ARG A 65 13.62 -4.49 -17.34
CA ARG A 65 12.82 -5.27 -16.40
C ARG A 65 12.79 -4.57 -15.03
N PRO A 66 11.60 -4.25 -14.48
CA PRO A 66 11.48 -3.71 -13.13
C PRO A 66 12.09 -4.64 -12.08
N LYS A 67 12.83 -4.08 -11.13
CA LYS A 67 13.39 -4.82 -10.00
C LYS A 67 12.49 -4.63 -8.78
N GLY A 68 12.06 -5.73 -8.16
CA GLY A 68 11.26 -5.71 -6.93
C GLY A 68 12.18 -5.58 -5.71
N ILE A 69 12.26 -4.39 -5.13
CA ILE A 69 12.98 -4.14 -3.88
C ILE A 69 12.12 -4.64 -2.72
N MET A 70 12.71 -5.45 -1.85
CA MET A 70 12.06 -5.99 -0.65
C MET A 70 12.48 -5.20 0.58
N HIS A 71 11.50 -4.80 1.39
CA HIS A 71 11.72 -4.26 2.73
C HIS A 71 11.06 -5.15 3.78
N THR A 72 11.79 -5.45 4.85
CA THR A 72 11.28 -6.19 6.02
C THR A 72 10.71 -5.23 7.06
N SER A 73 9.87 -5.75 7.94
CA SER A 73 9.02 -4.94 8.83
C SER A 73 9.82 -4.18 9.90
N GLY A 74 10.63 -4.88 10.69
CA GLY A 74 11.31 -4.30 11.86
C GLY A 74 12.38 -3.29 11.46
N GLY A 75 13.27 -3.68 10.54
CA GLY A 75 14.37 -2.82 10.09
C GLY A 75 13.87 -1.56 9.39
N TYR A 76 12.93 -1.69 8.43
CA TYR A 76 12.40 -0.54 7.70
C TYR A 76 11.67 0.44 8.61
N LEU A 77 10.74 -0.04 9.45
CA LEU A 77 9.95 0.83 10.33
C LEU A 77 10.83 1.54 11.36
N THR A 78 11.83 0.85 11.92
CA THR A 78 12.81 1.46 12.85
C THR A 78 13.62 2.54 12.15
N GLN A 79 14.14 2.26 10.95
CA GLN A 79 14.94 3.21 10.19
C GLN A 79 14.13 4.47 9.86
N VAL A 80 12.93 4.34 9.26
CA VAL A 80 12.16 5.51 8.82
C VAL A 80 11.71 6.36 9.99
N ALA A 81 11.36 5.75 11.13
CA ALA A 81 11.02 6.50 12.36
C ALA A 81 12.23 7.24 12.91
N TRP A 82 13.40 6.58 12.95
CA TRP A 82 14.65 7.19 13.42
C TRP A 82 15.04 8.38 12.54
N THR A 83 15.12 8.19 11.22
CA THR A 83 15.53 9.25 10.29
C THR A 83 14.52 10.39 10.25
N HIS A 84 13.21 10.11 10.33
CA HIS A 84 12.21 11.18 10.44
C HIS A 84 12.51 12.07 11.64
N LYS A 85 12.80 11.45 12.80
CA LYS A 85 13.13 12.19 14.01
C LYS A 85 14.44 12.97 13.87
N VAL A 86 15.55 12.32 13.50
CA VAL A 86 16.87 12.96 13.62
C VAL A 86 17.29 13.80 12.42
N THR A 87 16.72 13.57 11.25
CA THR A 87 17.04 14.35 10.04
C THR A 87 16.17 15.58 9.94
N PHE A 88 14.88 15.48 10.27
CA PHE A 88 13.94 16.60 10.18
C PHE A 88 13.68 17.29 11.53
N ASP A 89 14.25 16.77 12.62
CA ASP A 89 13.99 17.24 14.00
C ASP A 89 12.48 17.29 14.30
N LEU A 90 11.76 16.24 13.89
CA LEU A 90 10.30 16.23 13.90
C LEU A 90 9.75 16.06 15.33
N HIS A 91 8.92 17.02 15.75
CA HIS A 91 8.22 17.03 17.03
C HIS A 91 6.74 16.72 16.83
N ALA A 92 6.29 15.57 17.37
CA ALA A 92 4.94 15.06 17.14
C ALA A 92 3.81 16.01 17.61
N ASP A 93 4.07 16.84 18.62
CA ASP A 93 3.07 17.72 19.22
C ASP A 93 2.91 19.07 18.50
N THR A 94 3.92 19.49 17.72
CA THR A 94 3.98 20.85 17.16
C THR A 94 4.10 20.87 15.65
N ASP A 95 4.64 19.81 15.05
CA ASP A 95 5.07 19.86 13.66
C ASP A 95 4.06 19.17 12.74
N VAL A 96 3.84 19.80 11.59
CA VAL A 96 3.16 19.19 10.45
C VAL A 96 4.22 18.84 9.40
N TYR A 97 4.45 17.55 9.18
CA TYR A 97 5.39 17.09 8.16
C TYR A 97 4.76 17.10 6.76
N TRP A 98 5.45 17.70 5.79
CA TRP A 98 5.03 17.74 4.38
C TRP A 98 6.15 17.21 3.48
N CYS A 99 5.91 16.09 2.80
CA CYS A 99 6.80 15.53 1.78
C CYS A 99 6.22 15.83 0.38
N ALA A 100 6.96 16.57 -0.45
CA ALA A 100 6.58 16.95 -1.82
C ALA A 100 7.42 16.20 -2.86
#